data_AF-X5EBK3-F1
#
_entry.id   AF-X5EBK3-F1
#
_cell.length_a   1.000
_cell.length_b   1.000
_cell.length_c   1.000
_cell.angle_alpha   90.00
_cell.angle_beta   90.00
_cell.angle_gamma   90.00
#
_symmetry.space_group_name_H-M   'P 1'
#
loop_
_entity.id
_entity.type
_entity.pdbx_description
1 polymer ?
#
loop_
_entity_poly.entity_id
_entity_poly.type
_entity_poly.pdbx_seq_one_letter_code
_entity_poly.pdbx_strand_id
1 'polypeptide(L)'
;MIPELKSVGLDFGRWQDALEAAYGTGALRVTGEVRDGQVLQYDDPSGARLVILAVPPYGSFASFSGGVETSAHLSMVDDIVGVLDIVADSPLLQVRAEGAPVIASLTATVAQGPLLSDEGTLTYQPMQVTALAADVSVYRTRDDAARSGVLRVGSVESTGLTELNSGAVTPHATASVAVEIATAERRTAALTGQSFWVCTVTAPFEFTVVIPDDGGDDLPPGTILAGSVQFTATAVDPASCSSGGCGCGSGGCGGSCG
;
A
#
# COMPACT_ATOMS: atom_id res chain seq x y z
N MET A 1 10.71 -11.74 14.75
CA MET A 1 9.90 -10.51 14.58
C MET A 1 9.71 -10.33 13.09
N ILE A 2 8.48 -10.11 12.64
CA ILE A 2 8.14 -10.00 11.21
C ILE A 2 8.15 -8.50 10.86
N PRO A 3 9.09 -8.01 10.05
CA PRO A 3 9.28 -6.57 9.86
C PRO A 3 8.04 -5.84 9.35
N GLU A 4 7.35 -6.44 8.37
CA GLU A 4 6.10 -5.91 7.80
C GLU A 4 5.03 -5.67 8.87
N LEU A 5 4.81 -6.65 9.76
CA LEU A 5 3.84 -6.56 10.83
C LEU A 5 4.24 -5.51 11.87
N LYS A 6 5.54 -5.46 12.23
CA LYS A 6 6.07 -4.46 13.16
C LYS A 6 5.85 -3.04 12.63
N SER A 7 6.02 -2.84 11.31
CA SER A 7 5.92 -1.52 10.67
C SER A 7 4.53 -0.87 10.77
N VAL A 8 3.48 -1.69 10.90
CA VAL A 8 2.09 -1.24 11.08
C VAL A 8 1.61 -1.36 12.53
N GLY A 9 2.53 -1.48 13.49
CA GLY A 9 2.20 -1.60 14.91
C GLY A 9 1.58 -2.93 15.31
N LEU A 10 1.73 -3.99 14.50
CA LEU A 10 1.24 -5.33 14.81
C LEU A 10 2.42 -6.23 15.22
N ASP A 11 3.18 -5.90 16.28
CA ASP A 11 4.43 -6.58 16.66
C ASP A 11 4.20 -7.97 17.28
N PHE A 12 3.69 -8.89 16.47
CA PHE A 12 3.56 -10.29 16.80
C PHE A 12 4.86 -11.02 16.47
N GLY A 13 5.24 -11.95 17.34
CA GLY A 13 6.40 -12.80 17.11
C GLY A 13 6.21 -13.79 15.94
N ARG A 14 4.95 -14.12 15.63
CA ARG A 14 4.54 -15.09 14.62
C ARG A 14 3.25 -14.64 13.91
N TRP A 15 3.12 -15.01 12.64
CA TRP A 15 1.90 -14.78 11.87
C TRP A 15 0.68 -15.42 12.51
N GLN A 16 0.82 -16.63 13.06
CA GLN A 16 -0.30 -17.34 13.70
C GLN A 16 -0.93 -16.52 14.83
N ASP A 17 -0.12 -15.89 15.68
CA ASP A 17 -0.60 -15.09 16.80
C ASP A 17 -1.35 -13.84 16.32
N ALA A 18 -0.86 -13.20 15.26
CA ALA A 18 -1.51 -12.04 14.63
C ALA A 18 -2.87 -12.41 14.04
N LEU A 19 -2.95 -13.56 13.35
CA LEU A 19 -4.18 -14.06 12.76
C LEU A 19 -5.19 -14.46 13.84
N GLU A 20 -4.77 -15.18 14.87
CA GLU A 20 -5.63 -15.56 15.99
C GLU A 20 -6.20 -14.33 16.71
N ALA A 21 -5.38 -13.30 16.94
CA ALA A 21 -5.84 -12.04 17.50
C ALA A 21 -6.88 -11.37 16.60
N ALA A 22 -6.64 -11.30 15.29
CA ALA A 22 -7.60 -10.77 14.32
C ALA A 22 -8.90 -11.58 14.28
N TYR A 23 -8.83 -12.92 14.31
CA TYR A 23 -10.00 -13.81 14.43
C TYR A 23 -10.79 -13.55 15.71
N GLY A 24 -10.11 -13.32 16.83
CA GLY A 24 -10.73 -13.01 18.12
C GLY A 24 -11.57 -11.73 18.12
N THR A 25 -11.29 -10.78 17.21
CA THR A 25 -12.09 -9.54 17.09
C THR A 25 -13.44 -9.74 16.41
N GLY A 26 -13.61 -10.81 15.63
CA GLY A 26 -14.78 -11.02 14.77
C GLY A 26 -14.90 -10.03 13.61
N ALA A 27 -13.86 -9.23 13.33
CA ALA A 27 -13.87 -8.21 12.29
C ALA A 27 -13.24 -8.65 10.95
N LEU A 28 -12.85 -9.91 10.82
CA LEU A 28 -12.41 -10.49 9.55
C LEU A 28 -13.56 -10.54 8.54
N ARG A 29 -13.27 -10.14 7.31
CA ARG A 29 -14.24 -10.10 6.21
C ARG A 29 -13.67 -10.81 5.00
N VAL A 30 -14.55 -11.47 4.23
CA VAL A 30 -14.20 -11.94 2.89
C VAL A 30 -14.25 -10.72 1.96
N THR A 31 -13.11 -10.37 1.37
CA THR A 31 -13.00 -9.20 0.46
C THR A 31 -12.92 -9.58 -0.99
N GLY A 32 -12.66 -10.85 -1.30
CA GLY A 32 -12.62 -11.36 -2.65
C GLY A 32 -12.61 -12.87 -2.67
N GLU A 33 -12.79 -13.42 -3.86
CA GLU A 33 -12.58 -14.83 -4.17
C GLU A 33 -11.43 -14.88 -5.17
N VAL A 34 -10.42 -15.71 -4.95
CA VAL A 34 -9.31 -15.89 -5.90
C VAL A 34 -9.30 -17.35 -6.30
N ARG A 35 -9.49 -17.62 -7.60
CA ARG A 35 -9.76 -18.96 -8.13
C ARG A 35 -10.96 -19.59 -7.38
N ASP A 36 -10.72 -20.66 -6.63
CA ASP A 36 -11.73 -21.38 -5.84
C ASP A 36 -11.62 -21.15 -4.32
N GLY A 37 -10.83 -20.16 -3.88
CA GLY A 37 -10.70 -19.83 -2.46
C GLY A 37 -11.00 -18.36 -2.16
N GLN A 38 -10.86 -18.00 -0.89
CA GLN A 38 -11.28 -16.70 -0.36
C GLN A 38 -10.08 -15.85 0.03
N VAL A 39 -10.20 -14.55 -0.19
CA VAL A 39 -9.32 -13.54 0.38
C VAL A 39 -10.01 -12.99 1.63
N LEU A 40 -9.38 -13.19 2.78
CA LEU A 40 -9.85 -12.62 4.04
C LEU A 40 -9.01 -11.39 4.37
N GLN A 41 -9.68 -10.37 4.88
CA GLN A 41 -9.05 -9.13 5.29
C GLN A 41 -9.49 -8.74 6.70
N TYR A 42 -8.53 -8.28 7.48
CA TYR A 42 -8.77 -7.59 8.74
C TYR A 42 -8.28 -6.15 8.61
N ASP A 43 -9.14 -5.21 8.94
CA ASP A 43 -8.87 -3.77 8.96
C ASP A 43 -8.89 -3.27 10.40
N ASP A 44 -7.74 -2.83 10.90
CA ASP A 44 -7.63 -2.12 12.16
C ASP A 44 -8.05 -0.65 11.96
N PRO A 45 -8.76 -0.03 12.91
CA PRO A 45 -9.11 1.40 12.85
C PRO A 45 -7.93 2.35 12.66
N SER A 46 -6.70 1.95 13.00
CA SER A 46 -5.48 2.72 12.76
C SER A 46 -5.06 2.79 11.29
N GLY A 47 -5.63 1.94 10.44
CA GLY A 47 -5.25 1.74 9.05
C GLY A 47 -4.40 0.50 8.82
N ALA A 48 -3.85 -0.13 9.87
CA ALA A 48 -3.14 -1.40 9.74
C ALA A 48 -4.06 -2.49 9.18
N ARG A 49 -3.57 -3.28 8.22
CA ARG A 49 -4.36 -4.30 7.53
C ARG A 49 -3.62 -5.62 7.49
N LEU A 50 -4.36 -6.71 7.67
CA LEU A 50 -3.88 -8.07 7.42
C LEU A 50 -4.68 -8.66 6.27
N VAL A 51 -3.99 -9.28 5.31
CA VAL A 51 -4.60 -9.98 4.20
C VAL A 51 -4.20 -11.45 4.25
N ILE A 52 -5.16 -12.34 4.06
CA ILE A 52 -5.00 -13.79 4.14
C ILE A 52 -5.55 -14.41 2.86
N LEU A 53 -4.72 -15.20 2.19
CA LEU A 53 -5.11 -16.00 1.04
C LEU A 53 -5.49 -17.40 1.53
N ALA A 54 -6.77 -17.72 1.49
CA ALA A 54 -7.28 -19.07 1.79
C ALA A 54 -7.25 -19.99 0.55
N VAL A 55 -6.39 -19.69 -0.43
CA VAL A 55 -6.17 -20.46 -1.66
C VAL A 55 -4.67 -20.65 -1.90
N PRO A 56 -4.23 -21.76 -2.50
CA PRO A 56 -2.84 -21.92 -2.94
C PRO A 56 -2.40 -20.81 -3.94
N PRO A 57 -1.21 -20.22 -3.75
CA PRO A 57 -0.26 -20.45 -2.66
C PRO A 57 -0.73 -19.75 -1.36
N TYR A 58 -1.08 -20.54 -0.33
CA TYR A 58 -1.53 -20.01 0.94
C TYR A 58 -0.53 -18.99 1.47
N GLY A 59 -1.02 -17.83 1.89
CA GLY A 59 -0.15 -16.73 2.29
C GLY A 59 -0.87 -15.73 3.18
N SER A 60 -0.08 -14.96 3.91
CA SER A 60 -0.56 -13.83 4.68
C SER A 60 0.48 -12.72 4.58
N PHE A 61 0.01 -11.49 4.41
CA PHE A 61 0.87 -10.32 4.31
C PHE A 61 0.21 -9.13 5.00
N ALA A 62 1.05 -8.19 5.43
CA ALA A 62 0.57 -6.96 6.06
C ALA A 62 0.34 -5.92 4.97
N SER A 63 -0.59 -5.02 5.24
CA SER A 63 -0.84 -3.87 4.39
C SER A 63 -1.24 -2.68 5.25
N PHE A 64 -1.46 -1.54 4.59
CA PHE A 64 -1.94 -0.33 5.23
C PHE A 64 -3.00 0.33 4.35
N SER A 65 -4.01 0.90 5.00
CA SER A 65 -5.12 1.62 4.38
C SER A 65 -5.24 3.02 4.99
N GLY A 66 -5.68 3.98 4.17
CA GLY A 66 -5.77 5.39 4.57
C GLY A 66 -4.46 6.16 4.38
N GLY A 67 -3.64 5.73 3.42
CA GLY A 67 -2.49 6.47 2.91
C GLY A 67 -2.89 7.47 1.82
N VAL A 68 -1.89 8.19 1.29
CA VAL A 68 -2.09 9.07 0.11
C VAL A 68 -2.36 8.27 -1.16
N GLU A 69 -3.18 8.85 -2.04
CA GLU A 69 -3.56 8.24 -3.32
C GLU A 69 -2.62 8.71 -4.43
N THR A 70 -2.28 7.80 -5.32
CA THR A 70 -1.52 8.08 -6.54
C THR A 70 -2.14 7.33 -7.72
N SER A 71 -2.04 7.90 -8.91
CA SER A 71 -2.56 7.25 -10.13
C SER A 71 -1.51 6.29 -10.67
N ALA A 72 -1.91 5.05 -10.95
CA ALA A 72 -1.01 4.03 -11.48
C ALA A 72 -1.70 3.15 -12.53
N HIS A 73 -0.91 2.54 -13.40
CA HIS A 73 -1.33 1.37 -14.14
C HIS A 73 -0.97 0.13 -13.34
N LEU A 74 -1.93 -0.78 -13.14
CA LEU A 74 -1.71 -2.02 -12.41
C LEU A 74 -1.74 -3.20 -13.38
N SER A 75 -0.71 -4.03 -13.31
CA SER A 75 -0.68 -5.32 -14.00
C SER A 75 -0.30 -6.41 -13.00
N MET A 76 -1.23 -7.31 -12.71
CA MET A 76 -0.99 -8.42 -11.81
C MET A 76 0.01 -9.40 -12.44
N VAL A 77 1.04 -9.79 -11.68
CA VAL A 77 2.02 -10.81 -12.06
C VAL A 77 1.54 -12.18 -11.59
N ASP A 78 1.06 -12.23 -10.36
CA ASP A 78 0.42 -13.37 -9.75
C ASP A 78 -0.81 -12.92 -8.95
N ASP A 79 -1.33 -13.78 -8.08
CA ASP A 79 -2.55 -13.50 -7.30
C ASP A 79 -2.38 -12.35 -6.29
N ILE A 80 -1.14 -12.00 -5.93
CA ILE A 80 -0.84 -11.00 -4.88
C ILE A 80 0.18 -9.96 -5.28
N VAL A 81 1.14 -10.26 -6.14
CA VAL A 81 2.15 -9.31 -6.59
C VAL A 81 1.71 -8.70 -7.91
N GLY A 82 1.66 -7.38 -7.94
CA GLY A 82 1.42 -6.60 -9.14
C GLY A 82 2.59 -5.67 -9.45
N VAL A 83 2.78 -5.38 -10.74
CA VAL A 83 3.59 -4.25 -11.20
C VAL A 83 2.71 -3.01 -11.25
N LEU A 84 3.16 -1.95 -10.60
CA LEU A 84 2.55 -0.63 -10.63
C LEU A 84 3.44 0.33 -11.42
N ASP A 85 2.90 0.88 -12.50
CA ASP A 85 3.49 1.99 -13.23
C ASP A 85 2.82 3.28 -12.75
N ILE A 86 3.51 4.04 -11.90
CA ILE A 86 3.03 5.30 -11.34
C ILE A 86 3.04 6.35 -12.45
N VAL A 87 1.89 6.98 -12.69
CA VAL A 87 1.74 7.98 -13.75
C VAL A 87 1.59 9.39 -13.21
N ALA A 88 2.16 10.36 -13.93
CA ALA A 88 1.97 11.78 -13.65
C ALA A 88 0.60 12.24 -14.16
N ASP A 89 -0.49 11.75 -13.58
CA ASP A 89 -1.84 12.17 -13.97
C ASP A 89 -2.09 13.60 -13.50
N SER A 90 -2.00 14.55 -14.43
CA SER A 90 -2.29 15.96 -14.20
C SER A 90 -3.52 16.35 -15.01
N PRO A 91 -4.45 17.14 -14.43
CA PRO A 91 -5.61 17.68 -15.18
C PRO A 91 -5.22 18.41 -16.48
N LEU A 92 -4.00 18.95 -16.57
CA LEU A 92 -3.50 19.62 -17.77
C LEU A 92 -3.19 18.67 -18.93
N LEU A 93 -2.87 17.40 -18.65
CA LEU A 93 -2.61 16.39 -19.68
C LEU A 93 -3.91 15.91 -20.32
N GLN A 94 -5.00 15.85 -19.54
CA GLN A 94 -6.35 15.54 -20.03
C GLN A 94 -6.84 16.56 -21.07
N VAL A 95 -6.41 17.82 -20.95
CA VAL A 95 -6.72 18.89 -21.93
C VAL A 95 -5.92 18.75 -23.23
N ARG A 96 -4.74 18.10 -23.19
CA ARG A 96 -3.85 17.94 -24.36
C ARG A 96 -4.03 16.61 -25.11
N ALA A 97 -4.88 15.71 -24.62
CA ALA A 97 -5.06 14.36 -25.16
C ALA A 97 -3.75 13.56 -25.29
N GLU A 98 -2.78 13.84 -24.41
CA GLU A 98 -1.52 13.10 -24.29
C GLU A 98 -1.64 12.10 -23.14
N GLY A 99 -1.09 10.89 -23.31
CA GLY A 99 -1.03 9.90 -22.23
C GLY A 99 -0.11 10.37 -21.11
N ALA A 100 -0.48 10.09 -19.86
CA ALA A 100 0.35 10.48 -18.73
C ALA A 100 1.68 9.70 -18.74
N PRO A 101 2.84 10.37 -18.61
CA PRO A 101 4.10 9.67 -18.57
C PRO A 101 4.25 8.87 -17.27
N VAL A 102 4.86 7.70 -17.36
CA VAL A 102 5.25 6.89 -16.21
C VAL A 102 6.42 7.56 -15.50
N ILE A 103 6.25 7.86 -14.21
CA ILE A 103 7.27 8.47 -13.34
C ILE A 103 8.19 7.39 -12.76
N ALA A 104 7.60 6.28 -12.30
CA ALA A 104 8.29 5.20 -11.64
C ALA A 104 7.52 3.89 -11.82
N SER A 105 8.25 2.77 -11.82
CA SER A 105 7.67 1.42 -11.85
C SER A 105 8.15 0.64 -10.64
N LEU A 106 7.25 -0.06 -9.97
CA LEU A 106 7.57 -0.86 -8.79
C LEU A 106 6.69 -2.11 -8.70
N THR A 107 7.14 -3.08 -7.91
CA THR A 107 6.35 -4.28 -7.55
C THR A 107 5.77 -4.09 -6.16
N ALA A 108 4.47 -4.34 -5.98
CA ALA A 108 3.82 -4.29 -4.68
C ALA A 108 2.94 -5.52 -4.43
N THR A 109 2.77 -5.89 -3.16
CA THR A 109 1.70 -6.79 -2.76
C THR A 109 0.38 -6.03 -2.80
N VAL A 110 -0.54 -6.45 -3.64
CA VAL A 110 -1.81 -5.78 -3.85
C VAL A 110 -2.83 -6.35 -2.87
N ALA A 111 -3.29 -5.54 -1.91
CA ALA A 111 -4.42 -5.87 -1.08
C ALA A 111 -5.70 -5.68 -1.92
N GLN A 112 -6.26 -6.79 -2.40
CA GLN A 112 -7.35 -6.81 -3.36
C GLN A 112 -8.75 -6.76 -2.69
N GLY A 113 -9.65 -5.96 -3.28
CA GLY A 113 -11.10 -6.22 -3.28
C GLY A 113 -11.45 -7.33 -4.30
N PRO A 114 -12.70 -7.43 -4.80
CA PRO A 114 -13.06 -8.47 -5.78
C PRO A 114 -12.14 -8.42 -7.03
N LEU A 115 -11.78 -9.62 -7.52
CA LEU A 115 -10.73 -9.97 -8.51
C LEU A 115 -10.28 -8.90 -9.51
N LEU A 116 -9.02 -8.46 -9.37
CA LEU A 116 -8.27 -7.71 -10.39
C LEU A 116 -7.27 -8.57 -11.18
N SER A 117 -7.03 -9.82 -10.78
CA SER A 117 -6.04 -10.70 -11.42
C SER A 117 -6.49 -11.27 -12.78
N ASP A 118 -7.79 -11.35 -13.01
CA ASP A 118 -8.38 -11.79 -14.29
C ASP A 118 -8.66 -10.60 -15.23
N GLU A 119 -8.51 -9.37 -14.72
CA GLU A 119 -8.59 -8.16 -15.52
C GLU A 119 -7.23 -7.92 -16.18
N GLY A 120 -7.23 -7.45 -17.44
CA GLY A 120 -6.01 -6.99 -18.08
C GLY A 120 -5.41 -5.79 -17.34
N THR A 121 -4.39 -5.15 -17.91
CA THR A 121 -3.79 -3.95 -17.29
C THR A 121 -4.86 -2.90 -16.97
N LEU A 122 -5.03 -2.60 -15.68
CA LEU A 122 -5.88 -1.52 -15.22
C LEU A 122 -5.14 -0.22 -15.45
N THR A 123 -5.78 0.71 -16.16
CA THR A 123 -5.14 1.98 -16.51
C THR A 123 -5.75 3.11 -15.69
N TYR A 124 -4.90 4.06 -15.30
CA TYR A 124 -5.26 5.24 -14.50
C TYR A 124 -6.05 4.92 -13.22
N GLN A 125 -5.67 3.85 -12.52
CA GLN A 125 -6.33 3.45 -11.29
C GLN A 125 -5.81 4.27 -10.11
N PRO A 126 -6.68 4.88 -9.29
CA PRO A 126 -6.28 5.44 -8.01
C PRO A 126 -5.86 4.32 -7.06
N MET A 127 -4.62 4.39 -6.60
CA MET A 127 -3.99 3.40 -5.73
C MET A 127 -3.43 4.08 -4.49
N GLN A 128 -3.63 3.47 -3.32
CA GLN A 128 -2.89 3.81 -2.12
C GLN A 128 -1.64 2.96 -2.05
N VAL A 129 -0.49 3.55 -2.40
CA VAL A 129 0.81 2.88 -2.34
C VAL A 129 1.45 3.15 -0.99
N THR A 130 1.78 2.09 -0.26
CA THR A 130 2.44 2.17 1.04
C THR A 130 3.72 1.34 1.06
N ALA A 131 4.80 1.90 1.58
CA ALA A 131 6.03 1.18 1.89
C ALA A 131 6.03 0.74 3.35
N LEU A 132 6.06 -0.56 3.58
CA LEU A 132 6.23 -1.16 4.90
C LEU A 132 7.73 -1.22 5.22
N ALA A 133 8.15 -0.57 6.29
CA ALA A 133 9.56 -0.55 6.68
C ALA A 133 10.04 -1.94 7.13
N ALA A 134 11.01 -2.51 6.41
CA ALA A 134 11.63 -3.77 6.77
C ALA A 134 12.93 -3.54 7.56
N ASP A 135 13.84 -2.75 7.01
CA ASP A 135 15.09 -2.34 7.64
C ASP A 135 15.43 -0.92 7.17
N VAL A 136 14.99 0.08 7.93
CA VAL A 136 15.08 1.49 7.57
C VAL A 136 15.83 2.26 8.64
N SER A 137 16.79 3.06 8.20
CA SER A 137 17.50 4.03 9.03
C SER A 137 16.87 5.41 8.89
N VAL A 138 16.72 6.11 10.02
CA VAL A 138 16.16 7.45 10.11
C VAL A 138 17.28 8.46 10.31
N TYR A 139 17.38 9.46 9.42
CA TYR A 139 18.38 10.51 9.47
C TYR A 139 17.71 11.88 9.59
N ARG A 140 18.11 12.69 10.57
CA ARG A 140 17.48 13.99 10.83
C ARG A 140 17.73 15.01 9.73
N THR A 141 18.87 14.92 9.05
CA THR A 141 19.25 15.85 7.99
C THR A 141 19.84 15.10 6.79
N ARG A 142 19.82 15.75 5.62
CA ARG A 142 20.49 15.23 4.41
C ARG A 142 22.00 15.05 4.61
N ASP A 143 22.64 15.90 5.41
CA ASP A 143 24.07 15.78 5.71
C ASP A 143 24.38 14.55 6.55
N ASP A 144 23.50 14.19 7.50
CA ASP A 144 23.62 12.94 8.26
C ASP A 144 23.50 11.72 7.35
N ALA A 145 22.51 11.75 6.44
CA ALA A 145 22.30 10.69 5.46
C ALA A 145 23.49 10.56 4.49
N ALA A 146 24.05 11.68 4.02
CA ALA A 146 25.22 11.66 3.16
C ALA A 146 26.45 11.07 3.88
N ARG A 147 26.63 11.37 5.17
CA ARG A 147 27.72 10.80 5.99
C ARG A 147 27.59 9.30 6.21
N SER A 148 26.38 8.75 6.19
CA SER A 148 26.15 7.30 6.27
C SER A 148 26.20 6.60 4.91
N GLY A 149 26.41 7.33 3.81
CA GLY A 149 26.53 6.78 2.46
C GLY A 149 25.26 6.88 1.61
N VAL A 150 24.20 7.55 2.08
CA VAL A 150 23.00 7.84 1.29
C VAL A 150 23.29 9.03 0.37
N LEU A 151 23.74 8.73 -0.85
CA LEU A 151 24.20 9.74 -1.80
C LEU A 151 23.07 10.37 -2.62
N ARG A 152 21.89 9.73 -2.68
CA ARG A 152 20.74 10.18 -3.46
C ARG A 152 19.47 10.07 -2.63
N VAL A 153 18.84 11.22 -2.38
CA VAL A 153 17.52 11.32 -1.74
C VAL A 153 16.46 11.55 -2.84
N GLY A 154 15.28 10.98 -2.66
CA GLY A 154 14.21 10.94 -3.65
C GLY A 154 14.36 9.80 -4.66
N SER A 155 14.95 8.67 -4.25
CA SER A 155 15.07 7.47 -5.10
C SER A 155 14.31 6.29 -4.51
N VAL A 156 13.66 5.56 -5.41
CA VAL A 156 12.98 4.30 -5.15
C VAL A 156 13.52 3.30 -6.17
N GLU A 157 14.11 2.21 -5.70
CA GLU A 157 14.66 1.14 -6.53
C GLU A 157 13.93 -0.17 -6.21
N SER A 158 13.10 -0.62 -7.15
CA SER A 158 12.35 -1.86 -6.99
C SER A 158 13.22 -3.07 -7.33
N THR A 159 13.69 -3.77 -6.30
CA THR A 159 14.44 -5.03 -6.45
C THR A 159 13.53 -6.09 -7.06
N GLY A 160 12.29 -6.18 -6.60
CA GLY A 160 11.30 -7.12 -7.14
C GLY A 160 11.05 -6.95 -8.63
N LEU A 161 11.04 -5.71 -9.13
CA LEU A 161 10.90 -5.44 -10.57
C LEU A 161 12.14 -5.87 -11.36
N THR A 162 13.33 -5.64 -10.81
CA THR A 162 14.60 -6.00 -11.45
C THR A 162 14.75 -7.52 -11.57
N GLU A 163 14.31 -8.25 -10.53
CA GLU A 163 14.40 -9.71 -10.45
C GLU A 163 13.24 -10.42 -11.16
N LEU A 164 12.13 -9.72 -11.45
CA LEU A 164 10.93 -10.29 -12.06
C LEU A 164 11.21 -11.08 -13.34
N ASN A 165 12.11 -10.57 -14.17
CA ASN A 165 12.48 -11.18 -15.46
C ASN A 165 13.61 -12.20 -15.36
N SER A 166 14.17 -12.42 -14.16
CA SER A 166 15.28 -13.36 -13.97
C SER A 166 14.83 -14.83 -14.01
N GLY A 167 13.56 -15.09 -13.68
CA GLY A 167 13.00 -16.45 -13.54
C GLY A 167 13.62 -17.29 -12.41
N ALA A 168 14.56 -16.74 -11.65
CA ALA A 168 15.31 -17.42 -10.60
C ALA A 168 14.72 -17.19 -9.20
N VAL A 169 13.93 -16.14 -9.04
CA VAL A 169 13.33 -15.70 -7.77
C VAL A 169 11.83 -15.60 -7.95
N THR A 170 11.07 -16.03 -6.93
CA THR A 170 9.62 -15.85 -6.89
C THR A 170 9.28 -14.35 -6.84
N PRO A 171 8.25 -13.87 -7.56
CA PRO A 171 7.86 -12.46 -7.49
C PRO A 171 7.71 -11.96 -6.06
N HIS A 172 8.27 -10.78 -5.79
CA HIS A 172 8.25 -10.17 -4.45
C HIS A 172 8.18 -8.64 -4.57
N ALA A 173 7.75 -7.99 -3.49
CA ALA A 173 7.51 -6.55 -3.46
C ALA A 173 8.63 -5.74 -2.77
N THR A 174 9.84 -6.31 -2.69
CA THR A 174 10.96 -5.67 -1.98
C THR A 174 11.56 -4.55 -2.81
N ALA A 175 11.86 -3.44 -2.15
CA ALA A 175 12.53 -2.28 -2.73
C ALA A 175 13.51 -1.65 -1.74
N SER A 176 14.41 -0.84 -2.29
CA SER A 176 15.26 0.07 -1.54
C SER A 176 14.78 1.50 -1.76
N VAL A 177 14.66 2.27 -0.69
CA VAL A 177 14.23 3.66 -0.75
C VAL A 177 15.23 4.55 -0.04
N ALA A 178 15.35 5.79 -0.53
CA ALA A 178 16.00 6.89 0.16
C ALA A 178 15.15 8.14 -0.11
N VAL A 179 14.32 8.53 0.85
CA VAL A 179 13.25 9.52 0.67
C VAL A 179 13.15 10.48 1.84
N GLU A 180 12.59 11.65 1.56
CA GLU A 180 12.38 12.71 2.54
C GLU A 180 10.92 12.72 2.99
N ILE A 181 10.71 12.75 4.31
CA ILE A 181 9.39 12.81 4.91
C ILE A 181 8.83 14.23 4.76
N ALA A 182 7.65 14.34 4.16
CA ALA A 182 6.89 15.60 4.10
C ALA A 182 6.09 15.82 5.38
N THR A 183 5.37 14.80 5.84
CA THR A 183 4.58 14.83 7.08
C THR A 183 4.66 13.48 7.78
N ALA A 184 4.60 13.47 9.11
CA ALA A 184 4.53 12.26 9.91
C ALA A 184 3.38 12.37 10.91
N GLU A 185 2.62 11.29 11.06
CA GLU A 185 1.54 11.13 12.02
C GLU A 185 1.77 9.85 12.83
N ARG A 186 1.74 9.95 14.16
CA ARG A 186 1.79 8.76 15.02
C ARG A 186 0.40 8.18 15.16
N ARG A 187 0.23 6.90 14.81
CA ARG A 187 -0.99 6.11 15.05
C ARG A 187 -0.73 4.99 16.04
N THR A 188 -1.80 4.43 16.58
CA THR A 188 -1.74 3.30 17.51
C THR A 188 -2.70 2.22 17.04
N ALA A 189 -2.17 1.03 16.81
CA ALA A 189 -2.97 -0.12 16.39
C ALA A 189 -3.94 -0.51 17.52
N ALA A 190 -5.22 -0.66 17.22
CA ALA A 190 -6.22 -1.02 18.22
C ALA A 190 -6.05 -2.48 18.68
N LEU A 191 -5.59 -3.36 17.78
CA LEU A 191 -5.40 -4.78 18.07
C LEU A 191 -4.31 -5.05 19.12
N THR A 192 -3.20 -4.32 19.09
CA THR A 192 -2.02 -4.54 19.96
C THR A 192 -1.78 -3.41 20.96
N GLY A 193 -2.36 -2.23 20.73
CA GLY A 193 -2.07 -1.01 21.48
C GLY A 193 -0.71 -0.38 21.16
N GLN A 194 -0.01 -0.85 20.12
CA GLN A 194 1.33 -0.36 19.78
C GLN A 194 1.29 0.79 18.80
N SER A 195 2.21 1.72 19.00
CA SER A 195 2.37 2.90 18.16
C SER A 195 3.18 2.58 16.91
N PHE A 196 2.90 3.31 15.83
CA PHE A 196 3.69 3.33 14.60
C PHE A 196 3.54 4.69 13.93
N TRP A 197 4.46 5.04 13.04
CA TRP A 197 4.42 6.29 12.31
C TRP A 197 3.94 6.08 10.89
N VAL A 198 3.02 6.93 10.46
CA VAL A 198 2.53 7.04 9.08
C VAL A 198 3.16 8.30 8.49
N CYS A 199 4.08 8.12 7.55
CA CYS A 199 4.84 9.19 6.94
C CYS A 199 4.41 9.38 5.49
N THR A 200 4.16 10.61 5.06
CA THR A 200 3.90 10.93 3.65
C THR A 200 5.18 11.36 2.98
N VAL A 201 5.41 10.87 1.77
CA VAL A 201 6.52 11.22 0.89
C VAL A 201 5.95 11.82 -0.38
N THR A 202 6.55 12.90 -0.89
CA THR A 202 6.09 13.59 -2.10
C THR A 202 6.99 13.34 -3.32
N ALA A 203 8.24 12.87 -3.10
CA ALA A 203 9.21 12.63 -4.17
C ALA A 203 9.84 11.23 -4.04
N PRO A 204 10.00 10.46 -5.14
CA PRO A 204 9.79 10.86 -6.54
C PRO A 204 8.31 10.92 -6.99
N PHE A 205 7.40 10.34 -6.22
CA PHE A 205 5.95 10.45 -6.37
C PHE A 205 5.31 10.45 -4.97
N GLU A 206 4.00 10.65 -4.89
CA GLU A 206 3.28 10.63 -3.62
C GLU A 206 3.01 9.19 -3.16
N PHE A 207 3.52 8.84 -1.97
CA PHE A 207 3.23 7.55 -1.34
C PHE A 207 3.39 7.63 0.17
N THR A 208 2.91 6.60 0.86
CA THR A 208 2.97 6.50 2.32
C THR A 208 4.10 5.57 2.73
N VAL A 209 4.80 5.86 3.82
CA VAL A 209 5.78 4.97 4.46
C VAL A 209 5.34 4.74 5.89
N VAL A 210 5.20 3.49 6.30
CA VAL A 210 4.89 3.14 7.68
C VAL A 210 6.12 2.55 8.35
N ILE A 211 6.49 3.10 9.50
CA ILE A 211 7.66 2.68 10.28
C ILE A 211 7.25 2.35 11.72
N PRO A 212 7.88 1.35 12.34
CA PRO A 212 7.62 1.02 13.74
C PRO A 212 8.02 2.19 14.65
N ASP A 213 7.26 2.38 15.72
CA ASP A 213 7.62 3.35 16.75
C ASP A 213 8.50 2.69 17.83
N ASP A 214 9.82 2.69 17.62
CA ASP A 214 10.79 2.12 18.55
C ASP A 214 11.09 3.04 19.76
N GLY A 215 10.12 3.87 20.16
CA GLY A 215 10.23 4.79 21.30
C GLY A 215 11.09 6.03 21.03
N GLY A 216 11.23 6.40 19.76
CA GLY A 216 12.00 7.56 19.33
C GLY A 216 11.30 8.91 19.55
N ASP A 217 12.09 9.97 19.45
CA ASP A 217 11.62 11.35 19.35
C ASP A 217 10.78 11.57 18.09
N ASP A 218 9.95 12.61 18.09
CA ASP A 218 9.08 13.02 16.97
C ASP A 218 9.86 13.14 15.65
N LEU A 219 9.17 12.89 14.53
CA LEU A 219 9.72 12.87 13.16
C LEU A 219 9.39 14.18 12.44
N PRO A 220 10.25 15.20 12.48
CA PRO A 220 9.99 16.45 11.81
C PRO A 220 10.02 16.29 10.29
N PRO A 221 9.27 17.13 9.55
CA PRO A 221 9.43 17.26 8.11
C PRO A 221 10.89 17.50 7.72
N GLY A 222 11.33 16.90 6.61
CA GLY A 222 12.71 16.96 6.14
C GLY A 222 13.61 15.83 6.68
N THR A 223 13.10 14.97 7.56
CA THR A 223 13.78 13.74 7.98
C THR A 223 13.93 12.80 6.77
N ILE A 224 15.10 12.19 6.62
CA ILE A 224 15.40 11.25 5.55
C ILE A 224 15.24 9.82 6.07
N LEU A 225 14.46 9.01 5.36
CA LEU A 225 14.34 7.57 5.55
C LEU A 225 15.13 6.87 4.45
N ALA A 226 16.04 5.98 4.81
CA ALA A 226 16.74 5.16 3.83
C ALA A 226 16.91 3.71 4.30
N GLY A 227 16.66 2.77 3.39
CA GLY A 227 16.79 1.34 3.67
C GLY A 227 15.86 0.48 2.83
N SER A 228 15.62 -0.74 3.31
CA SER A 228 14.76 -1.72 2.64
C SER A 228 13.31 -1.63 3.13
N VAL A 229 12.40 -1.69 2.17
CA VAL A 229 10.95 -1.67 2.38
C VAL A 229 10.27 -2.74 1.53
N GLN A 230 9.04 -3.09 1.89
CA GLN A 230 8.15 -3.86 1.03
C GLN A 230 6.96 -3.00 0.65
N PHE A 231 6.72 -2.85 -0.65
CA PHE A 231 5.58 -2.09 -1.12
C PHE A 231 4.31 -2.92 -1.04
N THR A 232 3.26 -2.29 -0.53
CA THR A 232 1.89 -2.77 -0.62
C THR A 232 1.06 -1.72 -1.35
N ALA A 233 0.05 -2.16 -2.08
CA ALA A 233 -0.87 -1.28 -2.78
C ALA A 233 -2.31 -1.70 -2.53
N THR A 234 -3.19 -0.75 -2.31
CA THR A 234 -4.63 -0.98 -2.24
C THR A 234 -5.29 -0.21 -3.37
N ALA A 235 -6.06 -0.89 -4.21
CA ALA A 235 -6.90 -0.21 -5.19
C ALA A 235 -8.01 0.54 -4.45
N VAL A 236 -8.14 1.83 -4.73
CA VAL A 236 -9.26 2.61 -4.24
C VAL A 236 -10.38 2.43 -5.24
N ASP A 237 -11.52 1.88 -4.82
CA ASP A 237 -12.68 1.87 -5.69
C ASP A 237 -13.00 3.32 -6.06
N PRO A 238 -13.03 3.68 -7.36
CA PRO A 238 -13.47 5.00 -7.78
C PRO A 238 -14.91 5.11 -7.31
N ALA A 239 -15.10 5.85 -6.21
CA ALA A 239 -16.30 5.86 -5.38
C ALA A 239 -17.51 5.25 -6.08
N SER A 240 -17.86 4.01 -5.72
CA SER A 240 -19.25 3.63 -5.81
C SER A 240 -20.01 4.72 -5.07
N CYS A 241 -20.88 5.44 -5.76
CA CYS A 241 -21.75 6.43 -5.18
C CYS A 241 -22.61 5.74 -4.11
N SER A 242 -22.09 5.61 -2.89
CA SER A 242 -22.76 4.94 -1.80
C SER A 242 -22.93 5.91 -0.62
N SER A 243 -24.19 6.27 -0.45
CA SER A 243 -24.81 6.55 0.86
C SER A 243 -24.48 7.87 1.57
N GLY A 244 -24.39 8.96 0.81
CA GLY A 244 -24.68 10.31 1.32
C GLY A 244 -26.11 10.73 0.94
N GLY A 245 -27.05 10.52 1.86
CA GLY A 245 -28.47 10.93 1.84
C GLY A 245 -29.07 11.65 0.62
N CYS A 246 -29.95 10.94 -0.10
CA CYS A 246 -31.13 11.51 -0.73
C CYS A 246 -32.29 10.54 -0.51
N GLY A 247 -33.08 10.80 0.53
CA GLY A 247 -34.38 10.17 0.70
C GLY A 247 -35.35 10.70 -0.36
N CYS A 248 -35.86 9.80 -1.19
CA CYS A 248 -37.17 9.83 -1.85
C CYS A 248 -37.43 8.35 -2.19
N GLY A 249 -38.33 7.66 -1.50
CA GLY A 249 -39.76 7.88 -1.69
C GLY A 249 -40.22 7.00 -2.85
N SER A 250 -40.75 5.83 -2.51
CA SER A 250 -41.65 4.98 -3.30
C SER A 250 -42.26 5.64 -4.55
N GLY A 251 -42.10 5.02 -5.72
CA GLY A 251 -42.91 5.33 -6.90
C GLY A 251 -42.30 4.82 -8.20
N GLY A 252 -43.04 4.01 -8.95
CA GLY A 252 -42.65 3.49 -10.25
C GLY A 252 -42.71 4.50 -11.40
N CYS A 253 -42.82 3.93 -12.60
CA CYS A 253 -42.78 4.53 -13.96
C CYS A 253 -41.35 4.53 -14.53
N GLY A 254 -40.98 3.79 -15.57
CA GLY A 254 -41.77 3.32 -16.71
C GLY A 254 -41.93 4.44 -17.73
N GLY A 255 -41.24 4.34 -18.87
CA GLY A 255 -41.59 5.06 -20.09
C GLY A 255 -40.55 6.03 -20.66
N SER A 256 -40.00 5.63 -21.80
CA SER A 256 -39.52 6.46 -22.91
C SER A 256 -40.28 7.78 -23.09
N CYS A 257 -39.54 8.86 -23.36
CA CYS A 257 -39.77 9.98 -24.31
C CYS A 257 -38.42 10.71 -24.34
N GLY A 258 -37.76 11.08 -25.45
CA GLY A 258 -38.22 11.69 -26.69
C GLY A 258 -37.12 12.69 -27.07
#